data_AF-A0A2V1BBY9-F1
#
_entry.id   AF-A0A2V1BBY9-F1
#
_cell.length_a   1.000
_cell.length_b   1.000
_cell.length_c   1.000
_cell.angle_alpha   90.00
_cell.angle_beta   90.00
_cell.angle_gamma   90.00
#
_symmetry.space_group_name_H-M   'P 1'
#
loop_
_entity.id
_entity.type
_entity.pdbx_description
1 polymer ?
#
loop_
_entity_poly.entity_id
_entity_poly.type
_entity_poly.pdbx_seq_one_letter_code
_entity_poly.pdbx_strand_id
1 'polypeptide(L)'
;MPLTSDLTLDASKFDPANITSKTTKFNANLQKTFDALPNWWDVGAPQFRTMRMRGETALAAPVLRSQRYGDPIAGCRAVRSLPNDLTSRRGGG
;
A
#
# COMPACT_ATOMS: atom_id res chain seq x y z
N MET A 1 4.85 39.35 -7.34
CA MET A 1 5.29 38.72 -6.09
C MET A 1 5.54 37.24 -6.40
N PRO A 2 6.78 36.75 -6.43
CA PRO A 2 7.02 35.33 -6.64
C PRO A 2 6.54 34.55 -5.41
N LEU A 3 5.82 33.45 -5.62
CA LEU A 3 5.41 32.53 -4.55
C LEU A 3 6.65 31.79 -4.03
N THR A 4 6.97 31.96 -2.75
CA THR A 4 8.00 31.16 -2.08
C THR A 4 7.41 29.77 -1.82
N SER A 5 7.99 28.75 -2.45
CA SER A 5 7.56 27.36 -2.23
C SER A 5 8.12 26.84 -0.91
N ASP A 6 7.26 26.23 -0.08
CA ASP A 6 7.67 25.54 1.14
C ASP A 6 8.36 24.19 0.87
N LEU A 7 8.40 23.74 -0.39
CA LEU A 7 8.96 22.45 -0.78
C LEU A 7 10.47 22.54 -1.02
N THR A 8 11.21 21.70 -0.30
CA THR A 8 12.63 21.45 -0.56
C THR A 8 12.77 20.14 -1.33
N LEU A 9 13.07 20.25 -2.63
CA LEU A 9 13.27 19.10 -3.52
C LEU A 9 14.75 18.92 -3.81
N ASP A 10 15.24 17.71 -3.59
CA ASP A 10 16.58 17.29 -3.99
C ASP A 10 16.49 16.54 -5.32
N ALA A 11 16.85 17.23 -6.40
CA ALA A 11 16.79 16.69 -7.76
C ALA A 11 17.67 15.44 -7.93
N SER A 12 18.75 15.30 -7.14
CA SER A 12 19.67 14.16 -7.25
C SER A 12 18.98 12.83 -6.93
N LYS A 13 17.98 12.83 -6.03
CA LYS A 13 17.25 11.62 -5.64
C LYS A 13 16.43 11.00 -6.78
N PHE A 14 16.17 11.76 -7.85
CA PHE A 14 15.42 11.30 -9.02
C PHE A 14 16.32 10.79 -10.15
N ASP A 15 17.65 10.88 -10.01
CA ASP A 15 18.59 10.33 -10.97
C ASP A 15 18.57 8.79 -10.93
N PRO A 16 18.28 8.09 -12.05
CA PRO A 16 18.34 6.64 -12.13
C PRO A 16 19.69 6.04 -11.68
N ALA A 17 20.79 6.77 -11.82
CA ALA A 17 22.11 6.34 -11.38
C ALA A 17 22.19 6.16 -9.85
N ASN A 18 21.33 6.83 -9.09
CA ASN A 18 21.30 6.75 -7.62
C ASN A 18 20.47 5.55 -7.11
N ILE A 19 19.88 4.74 -8.00
CA ILE A 19 19.17 3.53 -7.61
C ILE A 19 20.18 2.42 -7.30
N THR A 20 20.14 1.91 -6.06
CA THR A 20 21.02 0.81 -5.66
C THR A 20 20.75 -0.46 -6.47
N SER A 21 21.79 -1.25 -6.75
CA SER A 21 21.66 -2.52 -7.48
C SER A 21 20.72 -3.51 -6.79
N LYS A 22 20.64 -3.47 -5.45
CA LYS A 22 19.67 -4.25 -4.66
C LYS A 22 18.24 -3.87 -5.01
N THR A 23 17.93 -2.58 -5.05
CA THR A 23 16.60 -2.07 -5.41
C THR A 23 16.23 -2.45 -6.84
N THR A 24 17.16 -2.31 -7.79
CA THR A 24 16.94 -2.70 -9.19
C THR A 24 16.59 -4.17 -9.33
N LYS A 25 17.36 -5.06 -8.68
CA LYS A 25 17.10 -6.51 -8.69
C LYS A 25 15.78 -6.86 -8.03
N PHE A 26 15.47 -6.23 -6.90
CA PHE A 26 14.20 -6.44 -6.20
C PHE A 26 13.01 -6.00 -7.05
N ASN A 27 13.07 -4.83 -7.67
CA ASN A 27 12.02 -4.32 -8.55
C ASN A 27 11.83 -5.20 -9.80
N ALA A 28 12.93 -5.68 -10.40
CA ALA A 28 12.86 -6.60 -11.53
C ALA A 28 12.17 -7.93 -11.15
N ASN A 29 12.44 -8.44 -9.93
CA ASN A 29 11.73 -9.62 -9.42
C ASN A 29 10.25 -9.33 -9.17
N LEU A 30 9.90 -8.15 -8.62
CA LEU A 30 8.51 -7.76 -8.44
C LEU A 30 7.76 -7.71 -9.78
N GLN A 31 8.32 -7.03 -10.79
CA GLN A 31 7.71 -6.94 -12.13
C GLN A 31 7.38 -8.33 -12.67
N LYS A 32 8.36 -9.25 -12.68
CA LYS A 32 8.16 -10.63 -13.14
C LYS A 32 7.04 -11.37 -12.41
N THR A 33 6.96 -11.23 -11.09
CA THR A 33 5.92 -11.90 -10.29
C THR A 33 4.53 -11.33 -10.57
N PHE A 34 4.42 -10.02 -10.83
CA PHE A 34 3.14 -9.38 -11.15
C PHE A 34 2.71 -9.59 -12.60
N ASP A 35 3.64 -9.68 -13.55
CA ASP A 35 3.35 -9.98 -14.95
C ASP A 35 2.76 -11.40 -15.14
N ALA A 36 3.03 -12.30 -14.21
CA ALA A 36 2.45 -13.65 -14.20
C ALA A 36 0.98 -13.68 -13.75
N LEU A 37 0.45 -12.59 -13.20
CA LEU A 37 -0.94 -12.52 -12.74
C LEU A 37 -1.86 -11.92 -13.81
N PRO A 38 -3.15 -12.32 -13.82
CA PRO A 38 -4.15 -11.56 -14.55
C PRO A 38 -4.31 -10.16 -13.93
N ASN A 39 -4.51 -9.14 -14.77
CA ASN A 39 -4.78 -7.82 -14.25
C ASN A 39 -6.14 -7.78 -13.55
N TRP A 40 -6.26 -6.96 -12.51
CA TRP A 40 -7.52 -6.87 -11.76
C TRP A 40 -8.69 -6.37 -12.61
N TRP A 41 -8.42 -5.59 -13.66
CA TRP A 41 -9.44 -5.11 -14.60
C TRP A 41 -9.90 -6.19 -15.58
N ASP A 42 -9.08 -7.23 -15.83
CA ASP A 42 -9.44 -8.35 -16.71
C ASP A 42 -10.35 -9.36 -16.00
N VAL A 43 -10.15 -9.58 -14.69
CA VAL A 43 -10.97 -10.49 -13.87
C VAL A 43 -12.11 -9.81 -13.12
N GLY A 44 -12.06 -8.48 -12.99
CA GLY A 44 -12.99 -7.68 -12.23
C GLY A 44 -12.59 -7.45 -10.76
N ALA A 45 -12.81 -6.22 -10.28
CA ALA A 45 -12.42 -5.80 -8.93
C ALA A 45 -12.97 -6.69 -7.78
N PRO A 46 -14.23 -7.18 -7.79
CA PRO A 46 -14.73 -8.06 -6.73
C PRO A 46 -14.01 -9.42 -6.68
N GLN A 47 -13.75 -10.00 -7.86
CA GLN A 47 -13.06 -11.28 -8.02
C GLN A 47 -11.61 -11.16 -7.51
N PHE A 48 -10.91 -10.11 -7.95
CA PHE A 48 -9.52 -9.86 -7.57
C PHE A 48 -9.34 -9.67 -6.05
N ARG A 49 -10.28 -8.98 -5.38
CA ARG A 49 -10.27 -8.85 -3.91
C ARG A 49 -10.38 -10.20 -3.22
N THR A 50 -11.22 -11.09 -3.73
CA THR A 50 -11.37 -12.45 -3.19
C THR A 50 -10.08 -13.25 -3.37
N MET A 51 -9.47 -13.20 -4.56
CA MET A 51 -8.18 -13.86 -4.84
C MET A 51 -7.08 -13.36 -3.91
N ARG A 52 -7.01 -12.03 -3.68
CA ARG A 52 -6.03 -11.42 -2.77
C ARG A 52 -6.19 -11.93 -1.33
N MET A 53 -7.43 -12.04 -0.84
CA MET A 53 -7.71 -12.54 0.51
C MET A 53 -7.35 -14.02 0.67
N ARG A 54 -7.48 -14.81 -0.40
CA ARG A 54 -7.08 -16.24 -0.42
C ARG A 54 -5.58 -16.46 -0.59
N GLY A 55 -4.82 -15.42 -0.92
CA GLY A 55 -3.39 -15.53 -1.22
C GLY A 55 -3.09 -16.10 -2.61
N GLU A 56 -4.07 -16.10 -3.52
CA GLU A 56 -3.95 -16.59 -4.90
C GLU A 56 -3.33 -15.54 -5.85
N THR A 57 -2.63 -14.55 -5.30
CA THR A 57 -1.96 -13.47 -6.03
C THR A 57 -0.45 -13.53 -5.77
N ALA A 58 0.34 -12.76 -6.51
CA ALA A 58 1.81 -12.65 -6.40
C ALA A 58 2.32 -12.47 -4.96
N LEU A 59 1.54 -11.81 -4.11
CA LEU A 59 1.89 -11.58 -2.72
C LEU A 59 1.11 -12.55 -1.82
N ALA A 60 1.70 -12.93 -0.70
CA ALA A 60 1.04 -13.76 0.32
C ALA A 60 -0.27 -13.14 0.82
N ALA A 61 -1.17 -13.99 1.32
CA ALA A 61 -2.41 -13.57 1.96
C ALA A 61 -2.11 -12.62 3.14
N PRO A 62 -2.94 -11.59 3.35
CA PRO A 62 -2.78 -10.71 4.51
C PRO A 62 -3.04 -11.49 5.80
N VAL A 63 -2.15 -11.36 6.77
CA VAL A 63 -2.36 -11.88 8.13
C VAL A 63 -3.30 -10.91 8.85
N LEU A 64 -4.54 -11.33 9.06
CA LEU A 64 -5.51 -10.57 9.84
C LEU A 64 -5.18 -10.71 11.33
N ARG A 65 -5.01 -9.58 12.02
CA ARG A 65 -4.93 -9.58 13.49
C ARG A 65 -6.31 -9.89 14.06
N SER A 66 -6.38 -10.81 15.02
CA SER A 66 -7.60 -11.08 15.79
C SER A 66 -7.91 -9.87 16.67
N GLN A 67 -9.06 -9.23 16.45
CA GLN A 67 -9.62 -8.11 17.21
C GLN A 67 -8.93 -6.74 17.13
N ARG A 68 -9.68 -5.79 16.59
CA ARG A 68 -9.93 -4.53 17.30
C ARG A 68 -11.40 -4.14 17.12
N TYR A 69 -12.16 -4.29 18.20
CA TYR A 69 -13.45 -3.65 18.38
C TYR A 69 -13.19 -2.14 18.30
N GLY A 70 -13.67 -1.48 17.24
CA GLY A 70 -13.57 -0.04 17.10
C GLY A 70 -14.79 0.59 17.73
N ASP A 71 -14.63 1.35 18.81
CA ASP A 71 -15.67 2.26 19.25
C ASP A 71 -15.96 3.25 18.10
N PRO A 72 -17.23 3.50 17.77
CA PRO A 72 -17.59 4.45 16.73
C PRO A 72 -17.08 5.83 17.12
N ILE A 73 -16.35 6.48 16.21
CA ILE A 73 -15.94 7.88 16.37
C ILE A 73 -17.21 8.72 16.47
N ALA A 74 -17.42 9.35 17.61
CA ALA A 74 -18.54 10.26 17.84
C ALA A 74 -18.49 11.40 16.82
N GLY A 75 -19.44 11.40 15.87
CA GLY A 75 -19.54 12.38 14.79
C GLY A 75 -19.91 11.79 13.43
N CYS A 76 -19.65 10.50 13.20
CA CYS A 76 -20.04 9.84 11.95
C CYS A 76 -21.42 9.20 12.10
N ARG A 77 -22.48 9.92 11.69
CA ARG A 77 -23.81 9.33 11.47
C ARG A 77 -23.65 8.17 10.49
N ALA A 78 -24.10 6.98 10.89
CA ALA A 78 -23.77 5.71 10.25
C ALA A 78 -24.10 5.68 8.75
N VAL A 79 -23.07 5.82 7.91
CA VAL A 79 -23.08 5.30 6.54
C VAL A 79 -21.90 4.33 6.45
N ARG A 80 -22.12 3.14 7.03
CA ARG A 80 -21.22 1.99 7.12
C ARG A 80 -19.90 2.28 7.88
N SER A 81 -19.76 1.66 9.05
CA SER A 81 -18.55 1.70 9.88
C SER A 81 -17.31 1.36 9.06
N LEU A 82 -16.51 2.38 8.72
CA LEU A 82 -15.17 2.19 8.16
C LEU A 82 -14.22 1.94 9.36
N PRO A 83 -13.59 0.76 9.46
CA PRO A 83 -12.56 0.57 10.46
C PRO A 83 -11.37 1.48 10.11
N ASN A 84 -11.12 2.46 10.98
CA ASN A 84 -9.94 3.32 10.88
C ASN A 84 -8.69 2.51 11.20
N ASP A 85 -7.88 2.23 10.17
CA ASP A 85 -6.54 1.68 10.32
C ASP A 85 -5.55 2.81 10.66
N LEU A 86 -5.54 3.22 11.93
CA LEU A 86 -4.54 4.15 12.46
C LEU A 86 -3.40 3.33 13.06
N THR A 87 -2.44 2.92 12.24
CA THR A 87 -1.16 2.43 12.71
C THR A 87 -0.34 3.60 13.28
N SER A 88 -0.53 3.96 14.55
CA SER A 88 0.47 4.79 15.25
C SER A 88 1.60 3.87 15.74
N ARG A 89 2.79 4.08 15.17
CA ARG A 89 4.04 3.56 15.75
C ARG A 89 4.18 4.13 17.16
N ARG A 90 3.98 3.32 18.20
CA ARG A 90 4.57 3.61 19.52
C ARG A 90 6.01 3.14 19.52
N GLY A 91 6.89 4.06 19.92
CA GLY A 91 8.33 3.97 19.86
C GLY A 91 8.93 2.88 20.74
N GLY A 92 10.24 2.69 20.52
CA GLY A 92 11.05 1.75 21.27
C GLY A 92 11.31 2.16 22.72
N GLY A 93 11.77 1.16 23.45
CA GLY A 93 12.44 1.18 24.74
C GLY A 93 13.15 -0.15 24.87
#